data_AF-A0A9P8ASF5-F1
#
_entry.id   AF-A0A9P8ASF5-F1
#
_cell.length_a   1.000
_cell.length_b   1.000
_cell.length_c   1.000
_cell.angle_alpha   90.00
_cell.angle_beta   90.00
_cell.angle_gamma   90.00
#
_symmetry.space_group_name_H-M   'P 1'
#
loop_
_entity.id
_entity.type
_entity.pdbx_description
1 polymer ?
#
loop_
_entity_poly.entity_id
_entity_poly.type
_entity_poly.pdbx_seq_one_letter_code
_entity_poly.pdbx_strand_id
1 'polypeptide(L)'
;MTSKASDTDFRKKWDKEEYAEKARKRDLDEKERMQDNEERIKQGKRPRKTARRDDLPKPTELMKRREGSLELDKNLNKTMVVQNPGGRGPGQPGFYCETCNRTYKDTTSYLDHVNSRAHLRAIGQTTKLERSTLEQVRARIVLLRERTKDSVSAKAFDFDQRLAEVKAKELALRERNKAQKKAEKEKARLELAKEVSVGQDNDMMELMGFGGFGTTKK
;
A
#
# COMPACT_ATOMS: atom_id res chain seq x y z
N MET A 1 -18.89 -72.16 -21.61
CA MET A 1 -18.38 -71.65 -20.33
C MET A 1 -16.89 -71.42 -20.49
N THR A 2 -16.40 -70.21 -20.76
CA THR A 2 -16.16 -69.23 -19.70
C THR A 2 -15.76 -67.89 -20.36
N SER A 3 -16.65 -66.91 -20.27
CA SER A 3 -16.33 -65.50 -20.51
C SER A 3 -15.48 -65.01 -19.35
N LYS A 4 -14.15 -64.95 -19.51
CA LYS A 4 -13.27 -64.28 -18.55
C LYS A 4 -13.52 -62.78 -18.67
N ALA A 5 -14.21 -62.25 -17.68
CA ALA A 5 -14.55 -60.84 -17.53
C ALA A 5 -13.30 -59.96 -17.67
N SER A 6 -13.36 -59.02 -18.61
CA SER A 6 -12.42 -57.91 -18.77
C SER A 6 -12.67 -56.83 -17.72
N ASP A 7 -12.67 -57.22 -16.43
CA ASP A 7 -12.97 -56.34 -15.29
C ASP A 7 -11.71 -55.70 -14.69
N THR A 8 -10.80 -55.26 -15.56
CA THR A 8 -9.59 -54.51 -15.15
C THR A 8 -9.32 -53.28 -16.02
N ASP A 9 -10.29 -52.86 -16.84
CA ASP A 9 -10.17 -51.68 -17.72
C ASP A 9 -10.16 -50.33 -16.97
N PHE A 10 -10.44 -50.33 -15.66
CA PHE A 10 -10.24 -49.16 -14.79
C PHE A 10 -8.77 -48.92 -14.41
N ARG A 11 -7.86 -49.85 -14.70
CA ARG A 11 -6.42 -49.68 -14.44
C ARG A 11 -5.76 -48.98 -15.62
N LYS A 12 -5.03 -47.91 -15.34
CA LYS A 12 -4.21 -47.18 -16.32
C LYS A 12 -3.24 -48.15 -17.01
N LYS A 13 -3.57 -48.56 -18.23
CA LYS A 13 -2.68 -49.35 -19.08
C LYS A 13 -1.57 -48.42 -19.57
N TRP A 14 -0.33 -48.83 -19.37
CA TRP A 14 0.82 -48.10 -19.89
C TRP A 14 1.05 -48.59 -21.32
N ASP A 15 0.84 -47.71 -22.28
CA ASP A 15 1.06 -48.01 -23.70
C ASP A 15 2.56 -48.11 -23.95
N LYS A 16 3.08 -49.35 -23.98
CA LYS A 16 4.51 -49.65 -24.10
C LYS A 16 5.13 -49.00 -25.35
N GLU A 17 4.35 -48.90 -26.42
CA GLU A 17 4.75 -48.27 -27.68
C GLU A 17 4.95 -46.76 -27.53
N GLU A 18 4.00 -46.05 -26.90
CA GLU A 18 4.13 -44.60 -26.64
C GLU A 18 5.34 -44.30 -25.73
N TYR A 19 5.54 -45.13 -24.70
CA TYR A 19 6.69 -44.99 -23.82
C TYR A 19 8.02 -45.34 -24.50
N ALA A 20 8.04 -46.34 -25.40
CA ALA A 20 9.20 -46.66 -26.22
C ALA A 20 9.52 -45.55 -27.22
N GLU A 21 8.52 -44.95 -27.86
CA GLU A 21 8.70 -43.78 -28.71
C GLU A 21 9.19 -42.56 -27.94
N LYS A 22 8.65 -42.33 -26.74
CA LYS A 22 9.10 -41.25 -25.85
C LYS A 22 10.52 -41.47 -25.32
N ALA A 23 10.95 -42.72 -25.17
CA ALA A 23 12.33 -43.08 -24.86
C ALA A 23 13.24 -42.83 -26.08
N ARG A 24 12.85 -43.32 -27.28
CA ARG A 24 13.60 -43.06 -28.52
C ARG A 24 13.75 -41.57 -28.81
N LYS A 25 12.70 -40.76 -28.61
CA LYS A 25 12.77 -39.30 -28.75
C LYS A 25 13.76 -38.69 -27.76
N ARG A 26 13.78 -39.14 -26.50
CA ARG A 26 14.77 -38.69 -25.50
C ARG A 26 16.20 -39.07 -25.88
N ASP A 27 16.40 -40.28 -26.41
CA ASP A 27 17.72 -40.76 -26.83
C ASP A 27 18.23 -40.01 -28.07
N LEU A 28 17.34 -39.68 -29.01
CA LEU A 28 17.66 -38.84 -30.17
C LEU A 28 18.02 -37.41 -29.75
N ASP A 29 17.21 -36.79 -28.88
CA ASP A 29 17.51 -35.48 -28.30
C ASP A 29 18.85 -35.49 -27.52
N GLU A 30 19.21 -36.61 -26.88
CA GLU A 30 20.50 -36.78 -26.20
C GLU A 30 21.67 -36.89 -27.18
N LYS A 31 21.52 -37.66 -28.26
CA LYS A 31 22.54 -37.80 -29.30
C LYS A 31 22.79 -36.50 -30.04
N GLU A 32 21.75 -35.77 -30.42
CA GLU A 32 21.88 -34.46 -31.06
C GLU A 32 22.61 -33.47 -30.13
N ARG A 33 22.34 -33.50 -28.82
CA ARG A 33 23.06 -32.69 -27.83
C ARG A 33 24.53 -33.04 -27.71
N MET A 34 24.87 -34.33 -27.78
CA MET A 34 26.25 -34.78 -27.75
C MET A 34 26.99 -34.32 -29.00
N GLN A 35 26.37 -34.44 -30.18
CA GLN A 35 26.93 -33.98 -31.45
C GLN A 35 27.15 -32.47 -31.47
N ASP A 36 26.18 -31.63 -31.09
CA ASP A 36 26.35 -30.16 -31.00
C ASP A 36 27.48 -29.79 -30.01
N ASN A 37 27.58 -30.51 -28.89
CA ASN A 37 28.65 -30.28 -27.92
C ASN A 37 30.03 -30.68 -28.45
N GLU A 38 30.13 -31.80 -29.17
CA GLU A 38 31.36 -32.24 -29.83
C GLU A 38 31.79 -31.26 -30.92
N GLU A 39 30.87 -30.76 -31.73
CA GLU A 39 31.12 -29.73 -32.73
C GLU A 39 31.60 -28.42 -32.08
N ARG A 40 30.99 -28.01 -30.96
CA ARG A 40 31.43 -26.82 -30.20
C ARG A 40 32.84 -26.99 -29.62
N ILE A 41 33.14 -28.17 -29.09
CA ILE A 41 34.48 -28.50 -28.56
C ILE A 41 35.51 -28.51 -29.69
N LYS A 42 35.16 -29.05 -30.86
CA LYS A 42 35.99 -29.01 -32.07
C LYS A 42 36.26 -27.57 -32.55
N GLN A 43 35.30 -26.67 -32.36
CA GLN A 43 35.44 -25.22 -32.58
C GLN A 43 36.15 -24.48 -31.41
N GLY A 44 36.66 -25.19 -30.39
CA GLY A 44 37.33 -24.60 -29.23
C GLY A 44 36.41 -23.87 -28.24
N LYS A 45 35.08 -24.01 -28.38
CA LYS A 45 34.08 -23.39 -27.50
C LYS A 45 33.67 -24.37 -26.40
N ARG A 46 33.32 -23.84 -25.23
CA ARG A 46 32.82 -24.66 -24.10
C ARG A 46 31.50 -25.37 -24.46
N PRO A 47 31.26 -26.63 -24.06
CA PRO A 47 30.00 -27.33 -24.31
C PRO A 47 28.80 -26.63 -23.65
N ARG A 48 27.62 -26.68 -24.30
CA ARG A 48 26.36 -26.14 -23.76
C ARG A 48 25.86 -27.06 -22.64
N LYS A 49 25.93 -26.58 -21.40
CA LYS A 49 25.42 -27.31 -20.22
C LYS A 49 23.90 -27.31 -20.07
N THR A 50 23.16 -26.50 -20.83
CA THR A 50 21.69 -26.39 -20.70
C THR A 50 21.02 -26.52 -22.06
N ALA A 51 20.16 -27.53 -22.18
CA ALA A 51 19.56 -27.99 -23.43
C ALA A 51 18.43 -27.11 -23.99
N ARG A 52 17.91 -26.15 -23.22
CA ARG A 52 16.68 -25.40 -23.60
C ARG A 52 16.68 -23.98 -23.06
N ARG A 53 17.82 -23.29 -23.13
CA ARG A 53 17.85 -21.86 -22.77
C ARG A 53 17.64 -20.92 -23.96
N ASP A 54 17.65 -21.48 -25.16
CA ASP A 54 17.75 -20.76 -26.43
C ASP A 54 16.48 -20.86 -27.30
N ASP A 55 15.52 -21.75 -27.00
CA ASP A 55 14.22 -21.83 -27.71
C ASP A 55 13.14 -20.89 -27.14
N LEU A 56 13.51 -20.03 -26.20
CA LEU A 56 12.60 -18.96 -25.79
C LEU A 56 12.66 -17.87 -26.86
N PRO A 57 11.50 -17.37 -27.35
CA PRO A 57 11.45 -16.29 -28.32
C PRO A 57 12.40 -15.19 -27.88
N LYS A 58 13.21 -14.68 -28.81
CA LYS A 58 14.06 -13.52 -28.54
C LYS A 58 13.16 -12.45 -27.93
N PRO A 59 13.51 -11.87 -26.77
CA PRO A 59 12.63 -10.92 -26.12
C PRO A 59 12.52 -9.68 -27.00
N THR A 60 11.39 -9.57 -27.71
CA THR A 60 11.12 -8.52 -28.70
C THR A 60 10.55 -7.27 -28.04
N GLU A 61 9.98 -7.39 -26.85
CA GLU A 61 9.32 -6.27 -26.18
C GLU A 61 10.19 -5.63 -25.10
N LEU A 62 10.12 -4.31 -24.99
CA LEU A 62 10.70 -3.54 -23.89
C LEU A 62 9.86 -3.73 -22.63
N MET A 63 10.47 -3.46 -21.47
CA MET A 63 9.82 -3.68 -20.18
C MET A 63 8.57 -2.80 -20.04
N LYS A 64 7.37 -3.41 -20.11
CA LYS A 64 6.10 -2.70 -19.94
C LYS A 64 5.77 -2.53 -18.47
N ARG A 65 5.07 -1.44 -18.15
CA ARG A 65 4.46 -1.26 -16.82
C ARG A 65 3.35 -2.29 -16.65
N ARG A 66 3.25 -2.89 -15.47
CA ARG A 66 2.15 -3.82 -15.15
C ARG A 66 0.81 -3.08 -15.16
N GLU A 67 -0.17 -3.62 -15.89
CA GLU A 67 -1.51 -3.04 -16.05
C GLU A 67 -2.47 -3.45 -14.91
N GLY A 68 -2.28 -4.64 -14.34
CA GLY A 68 -3.06 -5.17 -13.23
C GLY A 68 -2.30 -5.20 -11.89
N SER A 69 -3.04 -5.16 -10.79
CA SER A 69 -2.50 -5.46 -9.46
C SER A 69 -2.12 -6.93 -9.37
N LEU A 70 -1.04 -7.26 -8.67
CA LEU A 70 -0.56 -8.64 -8.50
C LEU A 70 -1.38 -9.44 -7.47
N GLU A 71 -2.47 -8.85 -6.94
CA GLU A 71 -3.45 -9.45 -6.04
C GLU A 71 -2.82 -10.30 -4.93
N LEU A 72 -1.77 -9.75 -4.29
CA LEU A 72 -0.99 -10.41 -3.25
C LEU A 72 -1.82 -10.70 -1.98
N ASP A 73 -2.95 -10.01 -1.83
CA ASP A 73 -3.80 -10.06 -0.65
C ASP A 73 -4.85 -11.20 -0.69
N LYS A 74 -5.01 -11.89 -1.82
CA LYS A 74 -6.05 -12.91 -2.04
C LYS A 74 -6.10 -14.01 -0.99
N ASN A 75 -4.92 -14.35 -0.46
CA ASN A 75 -4.71 -15.48 0.44
C ASN A 75 -4.46 -15.04 1.90
N LEU A 76 -4.66 -13.76 2.22
CA LEU A 76 -4.59 -13.30 3.60
C LEU A 76 -5.71 -13.94 4.42
N ASN A 77 -5.33 -14.54 5.55
CA ASN A 77 -6.24 -15.18 6.52
C ASN A 77 -7.10 -16.34 5.98
N LYS A 78 -6.78 -16.93 4.82
CA LYS A 78 -7.47 -18.10 4.28
C LYS A 78 -6.64 -19.37 4.47
N THR A 79 -7.25 -20.41 5.03
CA THR A 79 -6.67 -21.75 5.12
C THR A 79 -6.99 -22.51 3.83
N MET A 80 -5.96 -22.88 3.08
CA MET A 80 -6.09 -23.62 1.82
C MET A 80 -5.73 -25.08 2.02
N VAL A 81 -6.59 -25.99 1.55
CA VAL A 81 -6.32 -27.44 1.54
C VAL A 81 -5.32 -27.75 0.42
N VAL A 82 -4.18 -28.32 0.77
CA VAL A 82 -3.12 -28.68 -0.18
C VAL A 82 -3.51 -29.93 -0.93
N GLN A 83 -3.93 -29.80 -2.18
CA GLN A 83 -4.38 -30.93 -3.00
C GLN A 83 -3.24 -31.76 -3.62
N ASN A 84 -1.99 -31.27 -3.59
CA ASN A 84 -0.87 -31.95 -4.24
C ASN A 84 0.34 -32.07 -3.29
N PRO A 85 0.82 -33.27 -2.93
CA PRO A 85 2.00 -33.41 -2.07
C PRO A 85 3.32 -33.08 -2.79
N GLY A 86 3.31 -32.89 -4.12
CA GLY A 86 4.50 -32.67 -4.94
C GLY A 86 5.19 -31.29 -4.79
N GLY A 87 4.66 -30.39 -3.95
CA GLY A 87 5.29 -29.09 -3.63
C GLY A 87 5.45 -28.12 -4.80
N ARG A 88 4.93 -28.45 -6.00
CA ARG A 88 4.95 -27.63 -7.22
C ARG A 88 3.62 -27.76 -7.94
N GLY A 89 3.00 -26.62 -8.25
CA GLY A 89 1.77 -26.56 -9.04
C GLY A 89 0.65 -25.72 -8.41
N PRO A 90 -0.45 -25.52 -9.15
CA PRO A 90 -1.62 -24.79 -8.66
C PRO A 90 -2.26 -25.55 -7.49
N GLY A 91 -2.58 -24.84 -6.41
CA GLY A 91 -3.16 -25.42 -5.19
C GLY A 91 -2.16 -25.65 -4.04
N GLN A 92 -0.90 -25.25 -4.20
CA GLN A 92 0.01 -25.08 -3.06
C GLN A 92 -0.26 -23.77 -2.30
N PRO A 93 -0.03 -23.74 -0.98
CA PRO A 93 -0.06 -22.50 -0.23
C PRO A 93 1.10 -21.60 -0.68
N GLY A 94 0.77 -20.42 -1.21
CA GLY A 94 1.73 -19.44 -1.70
C GLY A 94 1.29 -18.75 -2.99
N PHE A 95 2.20 -17.96 -3.57
CA PHE A 95 2.03 -17.30 -4.86
C PHE A 95 2.48 -18.23 -5.99
N TYR A 96 1.59 -18.50 -6.93
CA TYR A 96 1.87 -19.34 -8.08
C TYR A 96 2.18 -18.50 -9.32
N CYS A 97 3.30 -18.81 -9.97
CA CYS A 97 3.66 -18.27 -11.28
C CYS A 97 3.31 -19.29 -12.38
N GLU A 98 2.34 -18.95 -13.23
CA GLU A 98 1.89 -19.80 -14.35
C GLU A 98 2.95 -19.97 -15.43
N THR A 99 3.69 -18.91 -15.77
CA THR A 99 4.68 -18.97 -16.86
C THR A 99 5.88 -19.85 -16.51
N CYS A 100 6.24 -19.93 -15.22
CA CYS A 100 7.40 -20.67 -14.75
C CYS A 100 7.04 -21.97 -14.01
N ASN A 101 5.75 -22.23 -13.78
CA ASN A 101 5.22 -23.36 -13.00
C ASN A 101 5.92 -23.51 -11.64
N ARG A 102 6.11 -22.39 -10.93
CA ARG A 102 6.80 -22.32 -9.62
C ARG A 102 5.92 -21.65 -8.58
N THR A 103 5.97 -22.20 -7.38
CA THR A 103 5.25 -21.70 -6.19
C THR A 103 6.25 -21.03 -5.24
N TYR A 104 5.92 -19.82 -4.80
CA TYR A 104 6.71 -19.02 -3.87
C TYR A 104 5.91 -18.82 -2.58
N LYS A 105 6.55 -19.02 -1.43
CA LYS A 105 5.89 -18.88 -0.11
C LYS A 105 5.83 -17.42 0.34
N ASP A 106 6.84 -16.64 -0.03
CA ASP A 106 6.98 -15.24 0.38
C ASP A 106 6.63 -14.28 -0.77
N THR A 107 6.08 -13.12 -0.41
CA THR A 107 5.76 -12.03 -1.35
C THR A 107 7.00 -11.47 -2.03
N THR A 108 8.07 -11.25 -1.28
CA THR A 108 9.35 -10.72 -1.79
C THR A 108 9.98 -11.67 -2.79
N SER A 109 10.03 -12.96 -2.46
CA SER A 109 10.54 -14.00 -3.34
C SER A 109 9.74 -14.11 -4.65
N TYR A 110 8.41 -13.96 -4.57
CA TYR A 110 7.55 -13.92 -5.74
C TYR A 110 7.78 -12.66 -6.60
N LEU A 111 7.94 -11.49 -5.98
CA LEU A 111 8.24 -10.24 -6.69
C LEU A 111 9.59 -10.29 -7.40
N ASP A 112 10.62 -10.82 -6.74
CA ASP A 112 11.95 -11.01 -7.32
C ASP A 112 11.91 -12.02 -8.48
N HIS A 113 11.07 -13.05 -8.36
CA HIS A 113 10.87 -13.99 -9.45
C HIS A 113 10.23 -13.34 -10.68
N VAL A 114 9.14 -12.58 -10.50
CA VAL A 114 8.45 -11.92 -11.63
C VAL A 114 9.37 -10.88 -12.28
N ASN A 115 10.22 -10.20 -11.51
CA ASN A 115 11.20 -9.25 -12.04
C ASN A 115 12.50 -9.94 -12.54
N SER A 116 12.63 -11.25 -12.40
CA SER A 116 13.84 -11.97 -12.81
C SER A 116 13.98 -12.03 -14.33
N ARG A 117 15.21 -11.95 -14.83
CA ARG A 117 15.53 -12.09 -16.27
C ARG A 117 15.05 -13.40 -16.87
N ALA A 118 14.92 -14.45 -16.05
CA ALA A 118 14.44 -15.75 -16.51
C ALA A 118 12.93 -15.72 -16.79
N HIS A 119 12.16 -15.12 -15.89
CA HIS A 119 10.72 -14.95 -16.04
C HIS A 119 10.38 -13.98 -17.17
N LEU A 120 11.06 -12.82 -17.24
CA LEU A 120 10.86 -11.84 -18.31
C LEU A 120 11.24 -12.42 -19.68
N ARG A 121 12.28 -13.25 -19.77
CA ARG A 121 12.61 -13.98 -21.01
C ARG A 121 11.51 -14.96 -21.40
N ALA A 122 10.86 -15.62 -20.45
CA ALA A 122 9.74 -16.52 -20.73
C ALA A 122 8.51 -15.77 -21.28
N ILE A 123 8.32 -14.52 -20.86
CA ILE A 123 7.27 -13.63 -21.36
C ILE A 123 7.68 -12.97 -22.70
N GLY A 124 8.96 -12.97 -23.06
CA GLY A 124 9.48 -12.27 -24.24
C GLY A 124 9.76 -10.78 -24.00
N GLN A 125 9.90 -10.36 -22.74
CA GLN A 125 10.27 -9.00 -22.36
C GLN A 125 11.75 -8.89 -22.00
N THR A 126 12.34 -7.74 -22.33
CA THR A 126 13.68 -7.37 -21.88
C THR A 126 13.63 -6.64 -20.54
N THR A 127 14.75 -6.59 -19.82
CA THR A 127 14.91 -5.75 -18.61
C THR A 127 15.21 -4.29 -18.94
N LYS A 128 15.16 -3.90 -20.20
CA LYS A 128 15.47 -2.53 -20.63
C LYS A 128 14.15 -1.75 -20.70
N LEU A 129 14.13 -0.59 -20.06
CA LEU A 129 13.03 0.35 -20.15
C LEU A 129 13.26 1.31 -21.32
N GLU A 130 12.17 1.79 -21.92
CA GLU A 130 12.19 2.90 -22.85
C GLU A 130 12.59 4.20 -22.15
N ARG A 131 13.29 5.08 -22.87
CA ARG A 131 13.58 6.43 -22.38
C ARG A 131 12.32 7.29 -22.51
N SER A 132 11.96 7.99 -21.44
CA SER A 132 10.81 8.88 -21.39
C SER A 132 10.96 10.08 -22.34
N THR A 133 9.90 10.45 -23.05
CA THR A 133 9.85 11.69 -23.84
C THR A 133 9.33 12.87 -23.00
N LEU A 134 9.58 14.11 -23.45
CA LEU A 134 9.12 15.32 -22.74
C LEU A 134 7.60 15.37 -22.59
N GLU A 135 6.87 14.93 -23.62
CA GLU A 135 5.41 14.90 -23.63
C GLU A 135 4.86 13.92 -22.59
N GLN A 136 5.48 12.73 -22.48
CA GLN A 136 5.11 11.73 -21.46
C GLN A 136 5.32 12.27 -20.04
N VAL A 137 6.39 13.05 -19.82
CA VAL A 137 6.65 13.68 -18.52
C VAL A 137 5.59 14.74 -18.20
N ARG A 138 5.24 15.59 -19.17
CA ARG A 138 4.17 16.60 -18.99
C ARG A 138 2.82 15.93 -18.68
N ALA A 139 2.43 14.93 -19.45
CA ALA A 139 1.20 14.17 -19.21
C ALA A 139 1.21 13.51 -17.82
N ARG A 140 2.35 12.96 -17.39
CA ARG A 140 2.49 12.35 -16.06
C ARG A 140 2.34 13.37 -14.94
N ILE A 141 2.90 14.57 -15.10
CA ILE A 141 2.77 15.65 -14.12
C ILE A 141 1.31 16.10 -13.99
N VAL A 142 0.59 16.23 -15.11
CA VAL A 142 -0.84 16.58 -15.10
C VAL A 142 -1.65 15.51 -14.34
N LEU A 143 -1.46 14.23 -14.66
CA LEU A 143 -2.13 13.12 -13.96
C LEU A 143 -1.81 13.08 -12.47
N LEU A 144 -0.56 13.35 -12.09
CA LEU A 144 -0.17 13.41 -10.68
C LEU A 144 -0.81 14.60 -9.97
N ARG A 145 -0.87 15.76 -10.63
CA ARG A 145 -1.53 16.95 -10.10
C ARG A 145 -3.01 16.71 -9.89
N GLU A 146 -3.69 16.04 -10.83
CA GLU A 146 -5.10 15.68 -10.68
C GLU A 146 -5.34 14.72 -9.51
N ARG A 147 -4.53 13.67 -9.37
CA ARG A 147 -4.65 12.74 -8.24
C ARG A 147 -4.36 13.39 -6.90
N THR A 148 -3.43 14.35 -6.85
CA THR A 148 -3.08 15.03 -5.60
C THR A 148 -3.99 16.20 -5.28
N LYS A 149 -4.72 16.78 -6.25
CA LYS A 149 -5.69 17.87 -6.02
C LYS A 149 -6.64 17.54 -4.88
N ASP A 150 -7.26 16.36 -4.90
CA ASP A 150 -8.24 15.97 -3.87
C ASP A 150 -7.59 15.79 -2.49
N SER A 151 -6.36 15.25 -2.46
CA SER A 151 -5.60 15.11 -1.21
C SER A 151 -5.09 16.45 -0.66
N VAL A 152 -4.83 17.43 -1.53
CA VAL A 152 -4.34 18.76 -1.18
C VAL A 152 -5.51 19.65 -0.76
N SER A 153 -6.65 19.58 -1.45
CA SER A 153 -7.86 20.28 -1.03
C SER A 153 -8.34 19.78 0.32
N ALA A 154 -8.41 18.46 0.53
CA ALA A 154 -8.76 17.88 1.83
C ALA A 154 -7.84 18.38 2.95
N LYS A 155 -6.51 18.42 2.72
CA LYS A 155 -5.57 18.98 3.69
C LYS A 155 -5.76 20.47 3.93
N ALA A 156 -6.10 21.24 2.90
CA ALA A 156 -6.36 22.68 3.04
C ALA A 156 -7.61 22.94 3.89
N PHE A 157 -8.69 22.17 3.70
CA PHE A 157 -9.88 22.25 4.54
C PHE A 157 -9.58 21.93 6.02
N ASP A 158 -8.70 20.96 6.29
CA ASP A 158 -8.26 20.65 7.67
C ASP A 158 -7.44 21.79 8.30
N PHE A 159 -6.63 22.52 7.53
CA PHE A 159 -5.88 23.67 8.05
C PHE A 159 -6.78 24.85 8.40
N ASP A 160 -7.77 25.16 7.56
CA ASP A 160 -8.72 26.23 7.82
C ASP A 160 -9.60 25.92 9.04
N GLN A 161 -10.04 24.67 9.19
CA GLN A 161 -10.76 24.21 10.38
C GLN A 161 -9.89 24.33 11.65
N ARG A 162 -8.62 23.90 11.59
CA ARG A 162 -7.69 24.07 12.73
C ARG A 162 -7.46 25.54 13.09
N LEU A 163 -7.36 26.43 12.10
CA LEU A 163 -7.21 27.87 12.36
C LEU A 163 -8.49 28.48 12.95
N ALA A 164 -9.67 28.06 12.49
CA ALA A 164 -10.94 28.50 13.06
C ALA A 164 -11.10 28.03 14.52
N GLU A 165 -10.73 26.79 14.84
CA GLU A 165 -10.73 26.27 16.21
C GLU A 165 -9.78 27.03 17.13
N VAL A 166 -8.56 27.35 16.68
CA VAL A 166 -7.59 28.13 17.46
C VAL A 166 -8.13 29.53 17.75
N LYS A 167 -8.70 30.20 16.75
CA LYS A 167 -9.34 31.53 16.93
C LYS A 167 -10.53 31.45 17.89
N ALA A 168 -11.39 30.44 17.76
CA ALA A 168 -12.53 30.25 18.66
C ALA A 168 -12.10 30.00 20.11
N LYS A 169 -11.04 29.19 20.31
CA LYS A 169 -10.45 28.96 21.63
C LYS A 169 -9.87 30.24 22.22
N GLU A 170 -9.16 31.04 21.44
CA GLU A 170 -8.60 32.33 21.89
C GLU A 170 -9.70 33.33 22.30
N LEU A 171 -10.76 33.44 21.49
CA LEU A 171 -11.92 34.30 21.78
C LEU A 171 -12.63 33.86 23.06
N ALA A 172 -12.90 32.57 23.21
CA ALA A 172 -13.53 32.01 24.42
C ALA A 172 -12.67 32.27 25.67
N LEU A 173 -11.34 32.18 25.57
CA LEU A 173 -10.42 32.47 26.67
C LEU A 173 -10.43 33.96 27.02
N ARG A 174 -10.46 34.84 26.01
CA ARG A 174 -10.57 36.29 26.20
C ARG A 174 -11.91 36.69 26.85
N GLU A 175 -13.00 36.06 26.47
CA GLU A 175 -14.32 36.28 27.07
C GLU A 175 -14.38 35.79 28.51
N ARG A 176 -13.84 34.59 28.80
CA ARG A 176 -13.71 34.08 30.17
C ARG A 176 -12.91 35.03 31.06
N ASN A 177 -11.77 35.52 30.57
CA ASN A 177 -10.94 36.49 31.32
C ASN A 177 -11.67 37.83 31.54
N LYS A 178 -12.44 38.32 30.57
CA LYS A 178 -13.26 39.53 30.75
C LYS A 178 -14.40 39.31 31.75
N ALA A 179 -15.06 38.16 31.71
CA ALA A 179 -16.13 37.80 32.64
C ALA A 179 -15.59 37.65 34.07
N GLN A 180 -14.44 37.02 34.25
CA GLN A 180 -13.75 36.92 35.54
C GLN A 180 -13.41 38.30 36.11
N LYS A 181 -12.80 39.18 35.30
CA LYS A 181 -12.51 40.57 35.73
C LYS A 181 -13.75 41.38 36.07
N LYS A 182 -14.88 41.16 35.40
CA LYS A 182 -16.14 41.82 35.74
C LYS A 182 -16.73 41.28 37.05
N ALA A 183 -16.73 39.95 37.22
CA ALA A 183 -17.20 39.32 38.44
C ALA A 183 -16.35 39.70 39.67
N GLU A 184 -15.04 39.80 39.51
CA GLU A 184 -14.14 40.30 40.56
C GLU A 184 -14.44 41.77 40.93
N LYS A 185 -14.68 42.63 39.93
CA LYS A 185 -15.08 44.03 40.16
C LYS A 185 -16.44 44.16 40.84
N GLU A 186 -17.41 43.33 40.46
CA GLU A 186 -18.74 43.31 41.09
C GLU A 186 -18.67 42.79 42.52
N LYS A 187 -17.87 41.74 42.78
CA LYS A 187 -17.60 41.25 44.14
C LYS A 187 -16.93 42.30 45.01
N ALA A 188 -15.87 42.95 44.51
CA ALA A 188 -15.20 44.04 45.21
C ALA A 188 -16.15 45.22 45.48
N ARG A 189 -17.05 45.56 44.55
CA ARG A 189 -18.05 46.61 44.75
C ARG A 189 -19.10 46.22 45.78
N LEU A 190 -19.52 44.95 45.81
CA LEU A 190 -20.47 44.42 46.81
C LEU A 190 -19.84 44.31 48.20
N GLU A 191 -18.55 43.97 48.29
CA GLU A 191 -17.78 43.98 49.55
C GLU A 191 -17.64 45.42 50.07
N LEU A 192 -17.27 46.37 49.21
CA LEU A 192 -17.17 47.78 49.59
C LEU A 192 -18.54 48.38 49.96
N ALA A 193 -19.62 47.98 49.30
CA ALA A 193 -20.98 48.37 49.69
C ALA A 193 -21.42 47.73 51.03
N LYS A 194 -20.98 46.49 51.33
CA LYS A 194 -21.21 45.87 52.64
C LYS A 194 -20.41 46.57 53.75
N GLU A 195 -19.17 46.94 53.49
CA GLU A 195 -18.33 47.72 54.42
C GLU A 195 -18.91 49.12 54.67
N VAL A 196 -19.43 49.80 53.63
CA VAL A 196 -20.12 51.09 53.76
C VAL A 196 -21.44 50.97 54.54
N SER A 197 -22.22 49.89 54.33
CA SER A 197 -23.48 49.67 55.06
C SER A 197 -23.33 49.33 56.54
N VAL A 198 -22.14 48.94 56.99
CA VAL A 198 -21.87 48.57 58.39
C VAL A 198 -21.19 49.72 59.16
N GLY A 199 -20.76 50.81 58.50
CA GLY A 199 -19.93 51.84 59.13
C GLY A 199 -20.28 53.32 58.86
N GLN A 200 -21.28 53.68 58.05
CA GLN A 200 -21.49 55.07 57.64
C GLN A 200 -22.94 55.55 57.64
N ASP A 201 -23.55 55.66 58.82
CA ASP A 201 -24.73 56.53 58.98
C ASP A 201 -24.43 57.82 59.77
N ASN A 202 -23.32 57.91 60.52
CA ASN A 202 -23.02 59.09 61.35
C ASN A 202 -21.81 59.93 60.88
N ASP A 203 -20.69 59.33 60.48
CA ASP A 203 -19.45 60.11 60.32
C ASP A 203 -19.22 60.72 58.92
N MET A 204 -19.88 60.19 57.87
CA MET A 204 -19.67 60.66 56.49
C MET A 204 -20.49 61.91 56.13
N MET A 205 -21.61 62.16 56.84
CA MET A 205 -22.43 63.36 56.63
C MET A 205 -21.71 64.63 57.11
N GLU A 206 -20.86 64.50 58.12
CA GLU A 206 -20.07 65.59 58.70
C GLU A 206 -18.80 65.90 57.88
N LEU A 207 -18.19 64.89 57.26
CA LEU A 207 -16.97 65.05 56.46
C LEU A 207 -17.23 65.64 55.05
N MET A 208 -18.44 65.49 54.50
CA MET A 208 -18.82 65.95 53.16
C MET A 208 -19.44 67.37 53.13
N GLY A 209 -19.39 68.11 54.24
CA GLY A 209 -19.62 69.57 54.24
C GLY A 209 -21.05 70.06 53.94
N PHE A 210 -22.07 69.21 54.05
CA PHE A 210 -23.48 69.60 53.86
C PHE A 210 -24.16 70.13 55.14
N GLY A 211 -23.36 70.75 56.03
CA GLY A 211 -23.84 71.41 57.24
C GLY A 211 -24.33 72.83 57.00
N GLY A 212 -25.64 72.98 56.77
CA GLY A 212 -26.42 74.17 57.18
C GLY A 212 -26.23 75.46 56.38
N PHE A 213 -26.97 75.62 55.28
CA PHE A 213 -27.22 76.93 54.66
C PHE A 213 -28.11 77.76 55.60
N GLY A 214 -27.59 78.88 56.10
CA GLY A 214 -28.24 79.70 57.12
C GLY A 214 -29.58 80.32 56.67
N THR A 215 -30.62 80.14 57.49
CA THR A 215 -31.83 80.97 57.44
C THR A 215 -31.73 82.08 58.47
N THR A 216 -31.65 83.31 57.98
CA THR A 216 -31.65 84.54 58.77
C THR A 216 -33.07 84.97 59.16
N LYS A 217 -33.17 85.50 60.39
CA LYS A 217 -34.11 86.52 60.93
C LYS A 217 -35.40 86.10 61.67
N LYS A 218 -35.40 86.62 62.91
CA LYS A 218 -36.46 87.02 63.86
C LYS A 218 -37.21 85.92 64.60
#